data_AF-A0A7X6X0I2-F1
#
_entry.id   AF-A0A7X6X0I2-F1
#
_cell.length_a   1.000
_cell.length_b   1.000
_cell.length_c   1.000
_cell.angle_alpha   90.00
_cell.angle_beta   90.00
_cell.angle_gamma   90.00
#
_symmetry.space_group_name_H-M   'P 1'
#
loop_
_entity.id
_entity.type
_entity.pdbx_description
1 polymer ?
#
loop_
_entity_poly.entity_id
_entity_poly.type
_entity_poly.pdbx_seq_one_letter_code
_entity_poly.pdbx_strand_id
1 'polypeptide(L)'
;MTRQTPTPEDVALFLQANPDFFQDHAQVFAELRVPHPHETRAISLGERQILTLRSRCKELEWKLAGLLHNASGNERISQQLMHWCCEMLAENDPQAIPALIVERLQGIFELPAVVLRLWDKEGPAPYVQDVGDAVKHYASSLATPYCGPAADSPATEWLDAPAQSLASIALRPEGGVNAFGILVLGSEDASRFTHDMGTDFLATIGRLASASLQRLPDQVAADLA
;
A
#
# COMPACT_ATOMS: atom_id res chain seq x y z
N MET A 1 64.49 -18.31 1.56
CA MET A 1 63.05 -18.61 1.69
C MET A 1 62.29 -17.30 1.76
N THR A 2 61.67 -16.90 0.66
CA THR A 2 60.86 -15.69 0.50
C THR A 2 59.59 -15.84 1.34
N ARG A 3 59.46 -15.06 2.42
CA ARG A 3 58.18 -14.95 3.14
C ARG A 3 57.18 -14.29 2.20
N GLN A 4 56.24 -15.06 1.65
CA GLN A 4 55.08 -14.49 0.97
C GLN A 4 54.27 -13.72 2.00
N THR A 5 54.08 -12.43 1.75
CA THR A 5 53.18 -11.59 2.53
C THR A 5 51.76 -12.04 2.19
N PRO A 6 50.99 -12.61 3.14
CA PRO A 6 49.62 -13.03 2.85
C PRO A 6 48.79 -11.83 2.43
N THR A 7 47.87 -12.02 1.48
CA THR A 7 46.98 -10.94 1.07
C THR A 7 45.97 -10.65 2.19
N PRO A 8 45.39 -9.43 2.26
CA PRO A 8 44.40 -9.10 3.29
C PRO A 8 43.20 -10.06 3.33
N GLU A 9 42.80 -10.60 2.18
CA GLU A 9 41.73 -11.60 2.05
C GLU A 9 42.13 -12.96 2.64
N ASP A 10 43.37 -13.40 2.39
CA ASP A 10 43.91 -14.64 2.97
C ASP A 10 43.98 -14.55 4.49
N VAL A 11 44.37 -13.39 5.03
CA VAL A 11 44.38 -13.15 6.48
C VAL A 11 42.97 -13.15 7.05
N ALA A 12 41.99 -12.56 6.34
CA ALA A 12 40.59 -12.56 6.78
C ALA A 12 39.98 -13.97 6.83
N LEU A 13 40.21 -14.78 5.78
CA LEU A 13 39.76 -16.17 5.72
C LEU A 13 40.43 -17.03 6.80
N PHE A 14 41.74 -16.83 7.03
CA PHE A 14 42.48 -17.54 8.07
C PHE A 14 41.92 -17.25 9.48
N LEU A 15 41.63 -15.98 9.80
CA LEU A 15 41.06 -15.59 11.08
C LEU A 15 39.60 -16.06 11.25
N GLN A 16 38.82 -16.15 10.18
CA GLN A 16 37.47 -16.71 10.22
C GLN A 16 37.48 -18.23 10.47
N ALA A 17 38.44 -18.94 9.89
CA ALA A 17 38.58 -20.39 10.04
C ALA A 17 39.16 -20.81 11.40
N ASN A 18 39.83 -19.91 12.13
CA ASN A 18 40.52 -20.20 13.39
C ASN A 18 40.09 -19.21 14.50
N PRO A 19 38.88 -19.32 15.05
CA PRO A 19 38.36 -18.40 16.06
C PRO A 19 39.14 -18.44 17.39
N ASP A 20 39.77 -19.56 17.72
CA ASP A 20 40.55 -19.74 18.95
C ASP A 20 41.90 -18.99 18.92
N PHE A 21 42.35 -18.56 17.73
CA PHE A 21 43.56 -17.76 17.54
C PHE A 21 43.58 -16.50 18.43
N PHE A 22 42.41 -15.89 18.67
CA PHE A 22 42.30 -14.70 19.52
C PHE A 22 42.36 -15.02 21.03
N GLN A 23 42.10 -16.26 21.42
CA GLN A 23 42.28 -16.72 22.80
C GLN A 23 43.76 -17.06 23.05
N ASP A 24 44.39 -17.78 22.12
CA ASP A 24 45.79 -18.21 22.22
C ASP A 24 46.79 -17.05 22.04
N HIS A 25 46.41 -16.03 21.28
CA HIS A 25 47.23 -14.84 21.01
C HIS A 25 46.55 -13.54 21.48
N ALA A 26 46.03 -13.55 22.71
CA ALA A 26 45.34 -12.40 23.32
C ALA A 26 46.17 -11.09 23.34
N GLN A 27 47.50 -11.17 23.39
CA GLN A 27 48.38 -9.99 23.29
C GLN A 27 48.30 -9.31 21.92
N VAL A 28 48.19 -10.09 20.83
CA VAL A 28 48.01 -9.54 19.48
C VAL A 28 46.66 -8.82 19.38
N PHE A 29 45.62 -9.35 20.03
CA PHE A 29 44.31 -8.71 20.10
C PHE A 29 44.32 -7.39 20.89
N ALA A 30 45.08 -7.34 22.00
CA ALA A 30 45.22 -6.15 22.83
C ALA A 30 45.99 -5.01 22.11
N GLU A 31 46.90 -5.37 21.20
CA GLU A 31 47.70 -4.42 20.43
C GLU A 31 47.08 -4.08 19.05
N LEU A 32 46.11 -4.89 18.57
CA LEU A 32 45.46 -4.68 17.27
C LEU A 32 44.54 -3.45 17.31
N ARG A 33 45.05 -2.38 16.74
CA ARG A 33 44.41 -1.08 16.67
C ARG A 33 43.78 -0.89 15.29
N VAL A 34 42.46 -0.93 15.22
CA VAL A 34 41.75 -0.60 13.97
C VAL A 34 41.53 0.91 13.93
N PRO A 35 42.10 1.63 12.94
CA PRO A 35 41.83 3.05 12.77
C PRO A 35 40.37 3.27 12.34
N HIS A 36 39.66 4.16 13.04
CA HIS A 36 38.34 4.62 12.62
C HIS A 36 38.51 5.77 11.61
N PRO A 37 37.79 5.80 10.48
CA PRO A 37 37.92 6.88 9.48
C PRO A 37 37.53 8.29 9.96
N HIS A 38 37.05 8.45 11.21
CA HIS A 38 36.55 9.71 11.78
C HIS A 38 37.03 10.00 13.21
N GLU A 39 37.93 9.20 13.79
CA GLU A 39 38.47 9.43 15.15
C GLU A 39 39.99 9.26 15.23
N THR A 40 40.66 10.14 15.99
CA THR A 40 42.11 10.19 16.18
C THR A 40 42.67 9.06 17.06
N ARG A 41 41.83 8.14 17.54
CA ARG A 41 42.19 7.07 18.47
C ARG A 41 41.77 5.73 17.90
N ALA A 42 42.71 4.79 17.84
CA ALA A 42 42.40 3.43 17.40
C ALA A 42 41.67 2.66 18.50
N ILE A 43 40.60 1.96 18.11
CA ILE A 43 39.73 1.18 18.99
C ILE A 43 40.04 -0.30 18.86
N SER A 44 39.76 -1.06 19.92
CA SER A 44 39.89 -2.52 19.91
C SER A 44 38.83 -3.17 19.01
N LEU A 45 39.11 -4.39 18.53
CA LEU A 45 38.15 -5.13 17.70
C LEU A 45 36.83 -5.43 18.45
N GLY A 46 36.92 -5.67 19.77
CA GLY A 46 35.75 -5.86 20.64
C GLY A 46 34.89 -4.59 20.76
N GLU A 47 35.52 -3.42 20.93
CA GLU A 47 34.81 -2.13 20.89
C GLU A 47 34.15 -1.92 19.51
N ARG A 48 34.84 -2.26 18.42
CA ARG A 48 34.26 -2.20 17.07
C ARG A 48 33.06 -3.13 16.89
N GLN A 49 33.12 -4.35 17.43
CA GLN A 49 31.98 -5.28 17.44
C GLN A 49 30.80 -4.73 18.25
N ILE A 50 31.05 -4.16 19.43
CA ILE A 50 30.01 -3.53 20.26
C ILE A 50 29.36 -2.34 19.53
N LEU A 51 30.15 -1.48 18.88
CA LEU A 51 29.64 -0.38 18.08
C LEU A 51 28.79 -0.87 16.90
N THR A 52 29.23 -1.92 16.22
CA THR A 52 28.48 -2.54 15.11
C THR A 52 27.15 -3.13 15.59
N LEU A 53 27.15 -3.85 16.72
CA LEU A 53 25.95 -4.40 17.32
C LEU A 53 24.98 -3.29 17.75
N ARG A 54 25.47 -2.23 18.39
CA ARG A 54 24.65 -1.06 18.76
C ARG A 54 24.02 -0.39 17.53
N SER A 55 24.77 -0.27 16.44
CA SER A 55 24.24 0.27 15.19
C SER A 55 23.12 -0.61 14.61
N ARG A 56 23.31 -1.93 14.61
CA ARG A 56 22.28 -2.88 14.17
C ARG A 56 21.05 -2.87 15.06
N CYS A 57 21.22 -2.79 16.38
CA CYS A 57 20.12 -2.65 17.33
C CYS A 57 19.29 -1.40 17.02
N LYS A 58 19.93 -0.24 16.83
CA LYS A 58 19.23 1.00 16.45
C LYS A 58 18.49 0.87 15.13
N GLU A 59 19.09 0.24 14.13
CA GLU A 59 18.45 0.02 12.83
C GLU A 59 17.21 -0.87 12.96
N LEU A 60 17.29 -1.94 13.77
CA LEU A 60 16.16 -2.82 14.05
C LEU A 60 15.05 -2.11 14.86
N GLU A 61 15.42 -1.30 15.85
CA GLU A 61 14.47 -0.48 16.61
C GLU A 61 13.71 0.49 15.68
N TRP A 62 14.41 1.12 14.72
CA TRP A 62 13.78 1.99 13.73
C TRP A 62 12.83 1.23 12.80
N LYS A 63 13.25 0.05 12.31
CA LYS A 63 12.37 -0.81 11.49
C LYS A 63 11.13 -1.25 12.27
N LEU A 64 11.30 -1.62 13.54
CA LEU A 64 10.19 -2.03 14.41
C LEU A 64 9.24 -0.86 14.68
N ALA A 65 9.75 0.33 14.96
CA ALA A 65 8.93 1.53 15.11
C ALA A 65 8.12 1.84 13.85
N GLY A 66 8.72 1.68 12.66
CA GLY A 66 8.01 1.80 11.38
C GLY A 66 6.90 0.77 11.21
N LEU A 67 7.16 -0.50 11.54
CA LEU A 67 6.15 -1.56 11.49
C LEU A 67 5.00 -1.30 12.46
N LEU A 68 5.28 -0.86 13.70
CA LEU A 68 4.25 -0.50 14.67
C LEU A 68 3.40 0.67 14.19
N HIS A 69 4.02 1.71 13.61
CA HIS A 69 3.29 2.84 13.05
C HIS A 69 2.33 2.40 11.93
N ASN A 70 2.81 1.56 11.01
CA ASN A 70 1.99 1.00 9.95
C ASN A 70 0.87 0.10 10.49
N ALA A 71 1.15 -0.72 11.51
CA ALA A 71 0.15 -1.57 12.15
C ALA A 71 -0.97 -0.76 12.78
N SER A 72 -0.65 0.31 13.53
CA SER A 72 -1.65 1.21 14.10
C SER A 72 -2.46 1.94 13.03
N GLY A 73 -1.82 2.34 11.93
CA GLY A 73 -2.52 2.92 10.76
C GLY A 73 -3.51 1.94 10.13
N ASN A 74 -3.09 0.70 9.91
CA ASN A 74 -3.92 -0.36 9.36
C ASN A 74 -5.08 -0.75 10.28
N GLU A 75 -4.85 -0.76 11.60
CA GLU A 75 -5.90 -1.01 12.59
C GLU A 75 -6.96 0.10 12.55
N ARG A 76 -6.55 1.37 12.45
CA ARG A 76 -7.48 2.50 12.28
C ARG A 76 -8.33 2.35 11.01
N ILE A 77 -7.71 2.03 9.87
CA ILE A 77 -8.44 1.82 8.60
C ILE A 77 -9.41 0.64 8.74
N SER A 78 -8.99 -0.45 9.37
CA SER A 78 -9.84 -1.64 9.58
C SER A 78 -11.05 -1.32 10.44
N GLN A 79 -10.89 -0.56 11.52
CA GLN A 79 -12.00 -0.09 12.37
C GLN A 79 -12.95 0.82 11.61
N GLN A 80 -12.42 1.74 10.79
CA GLN A 80 -13.23 2.61 9.94
C GLN A 80 -14.03 1.83 8.90
N LEU A 81 -13.43 0.82 8.25
CA LEU A 81 -14.13 -0.05 7.31
C LEU A 81 -15.22 -0.89 7.98
N MET A 82 -14.97 -1.39 9.19
CA MET A 82 -15.99 -2.09 9.97
C MET A 82 -17.16 -1.17 10.34
N HIS A 83 -16.88 0.06 10.75
CA HIS A 83 -17.92 1.04 11.03
C HIS A 83 -18.74 1.36 9.76
N TRP A 84 -18.06 1.61 8.65
CA TRP A 84 -18.70 1.86 7.36
C TRP A 84 -19.55 0.69 6.87
N CYS A 85 -19.11 -0.56 7.08
CA CYS A 85 -19.90 -1.76 6.83
C CYS A 85 -21.20 -1.78 7.66
N CYS A 86 -21.11 -1.49 8.96
CA CYS A 86 -22.29 -1.39 9.82
C CYS A 86 -23.27 -0.30 9.35
N GLU A 87 -22.76 0.87 8.92
CA GLU A 87 -23.60 1.94 8.38
C GLU A 87 -24.33 1.53 7.10
N MET A 88 -23.64 0.89 6.15
CA MET A 88 -24.26 0.39 4.92
C MET A 88 -25.33 -0.68 5.19
N LEU A 89 -25.13 -1.53 6.19
CA LEU A 89 -26.10 -2.54 6.61
C LEU A 89 -27.30 -1.94 7.35
N ALA A 90 -27.09 -0.84 8.09
CA ALA A 90 -28.14 -0.15 8.84
C ALA A 90 -29.00 0.77 7.95
N GLU A 91 -28.47 1.24 6.81
CA GLU A 91 -29.22 2.04 5.86
C GLU A 91 -30.33 1.21 5.22
N ASN A 92 -31.57 1.68 5.30
CA ASN A 92 -32.74 0.97 4.79
C ASN A 92 -33.09 1.37 3.36
N ASP A 93 -32.79 2.61 2.97
CA ASP A 93 -33.08 3.12 1.64
C ASP A 93 -31.94 2.78 0.66
N PRO A 94 -32.16 1.90 -0.34
CA PRO A 94 -31.15 1.59 -1.34
C PRO A 94 -30.69 2.82 -2.14
N GLN A 95 -31.55 3.82 -2.30
CA GLN A 95 -31.25 5.04 -3.05
C GLN A 95 -30.26 5.96 -2.32
N ALA A 96 -30.15 5.84 -0.99
CA ALA A 96 -29.20 6.61 -0.19
C ALA A 96 -27.77 6.01 -0.20
N ILE A 97 -27.64 4.71 -0.50
CA ILE A 97 -26.37 3.97 -0.43
C ILE A 97 -25.26 4.60 -1.31
N PRO A 98 -25.50 4.97 -2.59
CA PRO A 98 -24.46 5.58 -3.42
C PRO A 98 -23.86 6.86 -2.81
N ALA A 99 -24.70 7.72 -2.23
CA ALA A 99 -24.25 8.95 -1.59
C ALA A 99 -23.44 8.65 -0.32
N LEU A 100 -23.92 7.72 0.50
CA LEU A 100 -23.23 7.27 1.71
C LEU A 100 -21.84 6.71 1.39
N ILE A 101 -21.69 5.93 0.33
CA ILE A 101 -20.39 5.38 -0.11
C ILE A 101 -19.41 6.51 -0.42
N VAL A 102 -19.81 7.49 -1.23
CA VAL A 102 -18.93 8.59 -1.66
C VAL A 102 -18.53 9.46 -0.47
N GLU A 103 -19.49 9.89 0.35
CA GLU A 103 -19.25 10.76 1.51
C GLU A 103 -18.31 10.09 2.53
N ARG A 104 -18.55 8.81 2.85
CA ARG A 104 -17.73 8.10 3.83
C ARG A 104 -16.32 7.83 3.33
N LEU A 105 -16.14 7.50 2.06
CA LEU A 105 -14.80 7.29 1.50
C LEU A 105 -13.99 8.58 1.42
N GLN A 106 -14.61 9.72 1.15
CA GLN A 106 -13.96 11.03 1.26
C GLN A 106 -13.44 11.26 2.69
N GLY A 107 -14.24 10.93 3.70
CA GLY A 107 -13.84 11.07 5.12
C GLY A 107 -12.78 10.08 5.57
N ILE A 108 -12.89 8.79 5.21
CA ILE A 108 -11.96 7.73 5.63
C ILE A 108 -10.55 7.96 5.08
N PHE A 109 -10.47 8.36 3.80
CA PHE A 109 -9.18 8.55 3.13
C PHE A 109 -8.75 10.02 3.05
N GLU A 110 -9.54 10.95 3.58
CA GLU A 110 -9.30 12.39 3.53
C GLU A 110 -9.02 12.86 2.09
N LEU A 111 -9.86 12.43 1.16
CA LEU A 111 -9.67 12.67 -0.27
C LEU A 111 -10.50 13.85 -0.78
N PRO A 112 -9.93 14.70 -1.66
CA PRO A 112 -10.66 15.83 -2.24
C PRO A 112 -11.75 15.39 -3.21
N ALA A 113 -11.55 14.27 -3.93
CA ALA A 113 -12.48 13.82 -4.96
C ALA A 113 -12.66 12.30 -4.92
N VAL A 114 -13.92 11.88 -4.74
CA VAL A 114 -14.36 10.50 -4.88
C VAL A 114 -15.57 10.51 -5.80
N VAL A 115 -15.52 9.69 -6.85
CA VAL A 115 -16.58 9.60 -7.85
C VAL A 115 -17.06 8.18 -7.95
N LEU A 116 -18.38 8.02 -7.88
CA LEU A 116 -19.07 6.77 -8.15
C LEU A 116 -19.88 6.91 -9.43
N ARG A 117 -19.70 5.94 -10.34
CA ARG A 117 -20.53 5.78 -11.53
C ARG A 117 -21.04 4.35 -11.63
N LEU A 118 -22.34 4.23 -11.83
CA LEU A 118 -23.06 2.97 -11.96
C LEU A 118 -23.78 2.96 -13.30
N TRP A 119 -23.78 1.80 -13.95
CA TRP A 119 -24.53 1.51 -15.16
C TRP A 119 -25.31 0.21 -14.97
N ASP A 120 -26.27 -0.07 -15.86
CA ASP A 120 -27.18 -1.21 -15.78
C ASP A 120 -27.99 -1.31 -14.48
N LYS A 121 -28.06 -0.21 -13.73
CA LYS A 121 -28.79 -0.05 -12.46
C LYS A 121 -29.76 1.12 -12.56
N GLU A 122 -30.85 1.06 -11.81
CA GLU A 122 -31.73 2.18 -11.55
C GLU A 122 -31.35 2.86 -10.24
N GLY A 123 -31.26 4.19 -10.24
CA GLY A 123 -30.89 4.91 -9.03
C GLY A 123 -30.75 6.42 -9.20
N PRO A 124 -30.22 7.11 -8.19
CA PRO A 124 -30.19 8.56 -8.18
C PRO A 124 -29.04 9.10 -9.04
N ALA A 125 -29.31 10.17 -9.77
CA ALA A 125 -28.25 11.05 -10.26
C ALA A 125 -27.57 11.74 -9.05
N PRO A 126 -26.25 12.01 -9.11
CA PRO A 126 -25.36 11.83 -10.25
C PRO A 126 -24.67 10.45 -10.33
N TYR A 127 -25.05 9.48 -9.50
CA TYR A 127 -24.32 8.20 -9.38
C TYR A 127 -24.65 7.23 -10.49
N VAL A 128 -25.92 7.13 -10.89
CA VAL A 128 -26.36 6.31 -12.02
C VAL A 128 -26.38 7.19 -13.27
N GLN A 129 -25.46 6.92 -14.19
CA GLN A 129 -25.33 7.64 -15.47
C GLN A 129 -24.82 6.68 -16.52
N ASP A 130 -25.22 6.88 -17.78
CA ASP A 130 -24.59 6.17 -18.87
C ASP A 130 -23.14 6.66 -19.04
N VAL A 131 -22.23 5.70 -19.16
CA VAL A 131 -20.80 5.93 -19.34
C VAL A 131 -20.37 5.28 -20.64
N GLY A 132 -19.40 5.89 -21.33
CA GLY A 132 -18.93 5.35 -22.61
C GLY A 132 -18.36 3.93 -22.49
N ASP A 133 -18.46 3.15 -23.57
CA ASP A 133 -18.03 1.75 -23.61
C ASP A 133 -16.56 1.54 -23.21
N ALA A 134 -15.70 2.52 -23.49
CA ALA A 134 -14.30 2.52 -23.09
C ALA A 134 -14.14 2.39 -21.56
N VAL A 135 -14.97 3.08 -20.77
CA VAL A 135 -14.91 3.02 -19.31
C VAL A 135 -15.51 1.72 -18.79
N LYS A 136 -16.59 1.22 -19.39
CA LYS A 136 -17.17 -0.10 -19.05
C LYS A 136 -16.16 -1.23 -19.29
N HIS A 137 -15.43 -1.16 -20.40
CA HIS A 137 -14.35 -2.11 -20.74
C HIS A 137 -13.17 -1.98 -19.78
N TYR A 138 -12.70 -0.75 -19.51
CA TYR A 138 -11.65 -0.48 -18.53
C TYR A 138 -12.01 -1.07 -17.17
N ALA A 139 -13.18 -0.72 -16.62
CA ALA A 139 -13.65 -1.24 -15.33
C ALA A 139 -13.71 -2.77 -15.32
N SER A 140 -14.26 -3.39 -16.38
CA SER A 140 -14.37 -4.85 -16.47
C SER A 140 -13.00 -5.54 -16.55
N SER A 141 -11.98 -4.90 -17.13
CA SER A 141 -10.61 -5.41 -17.21
C SER A 141 -9.84 -5.41 -15.87
N LEU A 142 -10.28 -4.61 -14.88
CA LEU A 142 -9.60 -4.46 -13.60
C LEU A 142 -9.85 -5.67 -12.66
N ALA A 143 -9.04 -6.72 -12.76
CA ALA A 143 -9.14 -7.87 -11.85
C ALA A 143 -8.91 -7.50 -10.38
N THR A 144 -8.00 -6.55 -10.14
CA THR A 144 -7.72 -5.92 -8.83
C THR A 144 -7.89 -4.41 -8.96
N PRO A 145 -8.05 -3.68 -7.84
CA PRO A 145 -7.97 -2.22 -7.88
C PRO A 145 -6.70 -1.74 -8.57
N TYR A 146 -6.81 -0.69 -9.38
CA TYR A 146 -5.69 0.00 -9.98
C TYR A 146 -5.30 1.19 -9.12
N CYS A 147 -4.00 1.42 -8.95
CA CYS A 147 -3.41 2.61 -8.32
C CYS A 147 -2.28 3.13 -9.22
N GLY A 148 -2.27 4.42 -9.51
CA GLY A 148 -1.22 5.03 -10.31
C GLY A 148 -1.50 6.48 -10.70
N PRO A 149 -0.77 7.02 -11.70
CA PRO A 149 -1.00 8.35 -12.23
C PRO A 149 -2.44 8.53 -12.71
N ALA A 150 -3.03 9.69 -12.40
CA ALA A 150 -4.39 9.99 -12.83
C ALA A 150 -4.52 10.02 -14.37
N ALA A 151 -3.49 10.41 -15.10
CA ALA A 151 -3.51 10.45 -16.57
C ALA A 151 -3.76 9.08 -17.24
N ASP A 152 -3.53 7.97 -16.53
CA ASP A 152 -3.65 6.61 -17.07
C ASP A 152 -5.07 6.04 -16.96
N SER A 153 -5.98 6.74 -16.27
CA SER A 153 -7.38 6.32 -16.11
C SER A 153 -8.32 7.15 -16.99
N PRO A 154 -9.21 6.50 -17.78
CA PRO A 154 -10.22 7.22 -18.57
C PRO A 154 -11.29 7.91 -17.71
N ALA A 155 -11.33 7.62 -16.40
CA ALA A 155 -12.31 8.16 -15.47
C ALA A 155 -11.84 9.44 -14.74
N THR A 156 -10.63 9.92 -15.05
CA THR A 156 -10.03 11.11 -14.42
C THR A 156 -10.81 12.39 -14.70
N GLU A 157 -11.44 12.48 -15.88
CA GLU A 157 -12.26 13.63 -16.27
C GLU A 157 -13.48 13.84 -15.37
N TRP A 158 -13.86 12.84 -14.56
CA TRP A 158 -15.01 12.97 -13.65
C TRP A 158 -14.66 13.60 -12.31
N LEU A 159 -13.37 13.74 -11.99
CA LEU A 159 -12.95 14.33 -10.74
C LEU A 159 -13.14 15.85 -10.80
N ASP A 160 -13.92 16.39 -9.87
CA ASP A 160 -14.16 17.84 -9.74
C ASP A 160 -12.94 18.61 -9.22
N ALA A 161 -11.86 17.90 -8.85
CA ALA A 161 -10.60 18.45 -8.36
C ALA A 161 -9.42 17.86 -9.14
N PRO A 162 -8.32 18.63 -9.31
CA PRO A 162 -7.11 18.11 -9.96
C PRO A 162 -6.57 16.91 -9.19
N ALA A 163 -6.20 15.84 -9.89
CA ALA A 163 -5.57 14.68 -9.29
C ALA A 163 -4.24 14.36 -9.99
N GLN A 164 -3.20 14.14 -9.20
CA GLN A 164 -1.90 13.66 -9.68
C GLN A 164 -1.83 12.13 -9.61
N SER A 165 -2.47 11.53 -8.60
CA SER A 165 -2.62 10.08 -8.47
C SER A 165 -4.08 9.69 -8.27
N LEU A 166 -4.41 8.46 -8.62
CA LEU A 166 -5.77 7.94 -8.61
C LEU A 166 -5.80 6.44 -8.31
N ALA A 167 -6.87 6.01 -7.64
CA ALA A 167 -7.26 4.62 -7.54
C ALA A 167 -8.60 4.34 -8.26
N SER A 168 -8.66 3.27 -9.04
CA SER A 168 -9.87 2.78 -9.70
C SER A 168 -10.28 1.43 -9.14
N ILE A 169 -11.54 1.30 -8.72
CA ILE A 169 -12.10 0.10 -8.14
C ILE A 169 -13.33 -0.28 -8.96
N ALA A 170 -13.26 -1.42 -9.63
CA ALA A 170 -14.40 -1.97 -10.36
C ALA A 170 -15.40 -2.63 -9.40
N LEU A 171 -16.68 -2.34 -9.60
CA LEU A 171 -17.80 -2.84 -8.79
C LEU A 171 -18.49 -3.97 -9.54
N ARG A 172 -18.57 -5.15 -8.91
CA ARG A 172 -19.01 -6.40 -9.55
C ARG A 172 -19.97 -7.16 -8.64
N PRO A 173 -20.97 -7.86 -9.19
CA PRO A 173 -21.75 -8.76 -8.37
C PRO A 173 -20.86 -9.90 -7.87
N GLU A 174 -21.22 -10.52 -6.75
CA GLU A 174 -20.44 -11.63 -6.21
C GLU A 174 -20.40 -12.79 -7.20
N GLY A 175 -19.20 -13.22 -7.59
CA GLY A 175 -18.98 -14.23 -8.64
C GLY A 175 -19.17 -13.73 -10.08
N GLY A 176 -19.50 -12.44 -10.28
CA GLY A 176 -19.65 -11.83 -11.59
C GLY A 176 -18.33 -11.38 -12.22
N VAL A 177 -18.25 -11.45 -13.55
CA VAL A 177 -17.07 -11.00 -14.33
C VAL A 177 -17.22 -9.53 -14.74
N ASN A 178 -18.42 -9.14 -15.16
CA ASN A 178 -18.70 -7.80 -15.65
C ASN A 178 -18.91 -6.83 -14.50
N ALA A 179 -18.30 -5.65 -14.61
CA ALA A 179 -18.55 -4.56 -13.70
C ALA A 179 -19.89 -3.89 -14.04
N PHE A 180 -20.67 -3.54 -13.02
CA PHE A 180 -21.86 -2.69 -13.13
C PHE A 180 -21.57 -1.25 -12.66
N GLY A 181 -20.33 -1.00 -12.21
CA GLY A 181 -19.94 0.30 -11.72
C GLY A 181 -18.44 0.42 -11.55
N ILE A 182 -18.00 1.64 -11.32
CA ILE A 182 -16.64 1.96 -10.95
C ILE A 182 -16.65 3.06 -9.88
N LEU A 183 -15.74 2.90 -8.94
CA LEU A 183 -15.43 3.87 -7.91
C LEU A 183 -14.03 4.40 -8.16
N VAL A 184 -13.90 5.73 -8.17
CA VAL A 184 -12.67 6.43 -8.51
C VAL A 184 -12.31 7.36 -7.37
N LEU A 185 -11.09 7.22 -6.87
CA LEU A 185 -10.55 7.99 -5.75
C LEU A 185 -9.38 8.82 -6.28
N GLY A 186 -9.48 10.14 -6.25
CA GLY A 186 -8.46 11.06 -6.74
C GLY A 186 -7.72 11.75 -5.60
N SER A 187 -6.41 11.98 -5.79
CA SER A 187 -5.59 12.77 -4.86
C SER A 187 -4.68 13.74 -5.61
N GLU A 188 -4.52 14.94 -5.05
CA GLU A 188 -3.55 15.94 -5.51
C GLU A 188 -2.10 15.52 -5.24
N ASP A 189 -1.87 14.53 -4.37
CA ASP A 189 -0.54 14.01 -4.04
C ASP A 189 -0.18 12.83 -4.95
N ALA A 190 0.90 12.96 -5.73
CA ALA A 190 1.39 11.91 -6.62
C ALA A 190 1.87 10.64 -5.86
N SER A 191 2.20 10.76 -4.58
CA SER A 191 2.67 9.65 -3.73
C SER A 191 1.54 8.93 -2.99
N ARG A 192 0.30 9.41 -3.12
CA ARG A 192 -0.86 8.84 -2.40
C ARG A 192 -1.29 7.48 -2.94
N PHE A 193 -1.42 7.36 -4.27
CA PHE A 193 -1.77 6.11 -4.96
C PHE A 193 -0.64 5.71 -5.91
N THR A 194 0.26 4.87 -5.41
CA THR A 194 1.40 4.38 -6.19
C THR A 194 1.16 2.95 -6.68
N HIS A 195 1.87 2.56 -7.73
CA HIS A 195 1.77 1.21 -8.31
C HIS A 195 2.20 0.08 -7.35
N ASP A 196 3.07 0.39 -6.38
CA ASP A 196 3.58 -0.53 -5.37
C ASP A 196 2.70 -0.59 -4.10
N MET A 197 1.65 0.24 -4.02
CA MET A 197 0.73 0.26 -2.88
C MET A 197 -0.05 -1.06 -2.79
N GLY A 198 -0.13 -1.63 -1.58
CA GLY A 198 -1.01 -2.77 -1.31
C GLY A 198 -2.49 -2.37 -1.51
N THR A 199 -3.22 -3.13 -2.33
CA THR A 199 -4.61 -2.80 -2.71
C THR A 199 -5.67 -3.54 -1.89
N ASP A 200 -5.28 -4.25 -0.81
CA ASP A 200 -6.18 -5.09 -0.02
C ASP A 200 -7.38 -4.33 0.58
N PHE A 201 -7.14 -3.12 1.10
CA PHE A 201 -8.21 -2.26 1.61
C PHE A 201 -9.14 -1.78 0.48
N LEU A 202 -8.58 -1.41 -0.68
CA LEU A 202 -9.38 -0.99 -1.85
C LEU A 202 -10.20 -2.16 -2.41
N ALA A 203 -9.66 -3.37 -2.38
CA ALA A 203 -10.38 -4.58 -2.77
C ALA A 203 -11.53 -4.88 -1.80
N THR A 204 -11.29 -4.70 -0.50
CA THR A 204 -12.33 -4.83 0.54
C THR A 204 -13.43 -3.78 0.34
N ILE A 205 -13.06 -2.54 0.03
CA ILE A 205 -14.00 -1.46 -0.30
C ILE A 205 -14.84 -1.82 -1.52
N GLY A 206 -14.21 -2.30 -2.59
CA GLY A 206 -14.92 -2.74 -3.79
C GLY A 206 -15.94 -3.83 -3.50
N ARG A 207 -15.58 -4.82 -2.67
CA ARG A 207 -16.50 -5.90 -2.27
C ARG A 207 -17.68 -5.39 -1.45
N LEU A 208 -17.42 -4.56 -0.44
CA LEU A 208 -18.47 -4.00 0.41
C LEU A 208 -19.41 -3.08 -0.39
N ALA A 209 -18.85 -2.14 -1.16
CA ALA A 209 -19.62 -1.25 -2.01
C ALA A 209 -20.46 -2.04 -3.02
N SER A 210 -19.88 -3.04 -3.68
CA SER A 210 -20.61 -3.86 -4.65
C SER A 210 -21.78 -4.62 -4.01
N ALA A 211 -21.55 -5.24 -2.83
CA ALA A 211 -22.61 -5.95 -2.11
C ALA A 211 -23.74 -5.01 -1.68
N SER A 212 -23.41 -3.82 -1.17
CA SER A 212 -24.41 -2.83 -0.76
C SER A 212 -25.21 -2.30 -1.96
N LEU A 213 -24.55 -2.04 -3.08
CA LEU A 213 -25.15 -1.49 -4.29
C LEU A 213 -25.98 -2.51 -5.08
N GLN A 214 -25.84 -3.81 -4.82
CA GLN A 214 -26.75 -4.82 -5.39
C GLN A 214 -28.20 -4.65 -4.91
N ARG A 215 -28.44 -3.88 -3.85
CA ARG A 215 -29.79 -3.51 -3.39
C ARG A 215 -30.51 -2.55 -4.35
N LEU A 216 -29.79 -1.89 -5.25
CA LEU A 216 -30.40 -1.08 -6.31
C LEU A 216 -31.00 -2.00 -7.38
N PRO A 217 -32.20 -1.69 -7.87
CA PRO A 217 -32.82 -2.45 -8.95
C PRO A 217 -31.94 -2.42 -10.20
N ASP A 218 -31.89 -3.53 -10.92
CA ASP A 218 -31.29 -3.56 -12.25
C ASP A 218 -32.18 -2.77 -13.22
N GLN A 219 -31.56 -2.05 -14.14
CA GLN A 219 -32.31 -1.43 -15.22
C GLN A 219 -32.83 -2.57 -16.10
N VAL A 220 -34.16 -2.71 -16.16
CA VAL A 220 -34.77 -3.73 -17.01
C VAL A 220 -34.37 -3.41 -18.44
N ALA A 221 -33.58 -4.30 -19.05
CA ALA A 221 -33.35 -4.24 -20.49
C ALA A 221 -34.73 -4.25 -21.14
N ALA A 222 -35.11 -3.15 -21.79
CA ALA A 222 -36.30 -3.13 -22.61
C ALA A 222 -36.05 -4.15 -23.73
N ASP A 223 -36.53 -5.38 -23.53
CA ASP A 223 -36.55 -6.41 -24.56
C ASP A 223 -37.19 -5.78 -25.79
N LEU A 224 -36.35 -5.57 -26.80
CA LEU A 224 -36.77 -5.12 -28.13
C LEU A 224 -37.81 -6.11 -28.64
N ALA A 225 -39.01 -5.59 -28.88
CA ALA A 225 -40.09 -6.23 -29.61
C ALA A 225 -39.68 -6.67 -31.03
#